data_AF-A0A7C1A5P1-F1
#
_entry.id   AF-A0A7C1A5P1-F1
#
_cell.length_a   1.000
_cell.length_b   1.000
_cell.length_c   1.000
_cell.angle_alpha   90.00
_cell.angle_beta   90.00
_cell.angle_gamma   90.00
#
_symmetry.space_group_name_H-M   'P 1'
#
loop_
_entity.id
_entity.type
_entity.pdbx_description
1 polymer ?
#
loop_
_entity_poly.entity_id
_entity_poly.type
_entity_poly.pdbx_seq_one_letter_code
_entity_poly.pdbx_strand_id
1 'polypeptide(L)'
;MEDLRQRLSDDIEKAYESKEKEVGDEAMRYLEKVVMLQVVDSQWKDHLLGMDHLKEGIGLRGYGQRDPLVEYKKEAFDTFSDMSVRIASEVVNRLFRIQIARGEEAHKKITLRPAKIRYNTGRGGEKPQTVVKSRKIGRNDPCPCGSGKKYKKCCGMVRA
;
A
#
# COMPACT_ATOMS: atom_id res chain seq x y z
N MET A 1 -35.93 -11.71 -16.04
CA MET A 1 -35.01 -11.52 -14.90
C MET A 1 -34.42 -12.85 -14.46
N GLU A 2 -35.23 -13.89 -14.25
CA GLU A 2 -34.75 -15.23 -13.87
C GLU A 2 -33.75 -15.85 -14.87
N ASP A 3 -34.02 -15.78 -16.18
CA ASP A 3 -33.15 -16.36 -17.22
C ASP A 3 -31.76 -15.71 -17.26
N LEU A 4 -31.65 -14.39 -17.03
CA LEU A 4 -30.36 -13.70 -16.98
C LEU A 4 -29.55 -14.12 -15.76
N ARG A 5 -30.23 -14.27 -14.61
CA ARG A 5 -29.60 -14.71 -13.36
C ARG A 5 -29.05 -16.13 -13.48
N GLN A 6 -29.81 -17.01 -14.14
CA GLN A 6 -29.38 -18.38 -14.40
C GLN A 6 -28.14 -18.40 -15.30
N ARG A 7 -28.18 -17.72 -16.45
CA ARG A 7 -27.03 -17.64 -17.37
C ARG A 7 -25.77 -17.10 -16.70
N LEU A 8 -25.90 -16.05 -15.89
CA LEU A 8 -24.77 -15.49 -15.15
C LEU A 8 -24.20 -16.50 -14.14
N SER A 9 -25.05 -17.27 -13.47
CA SER A 9 -24.62 -18.30 -12.52
C SER A 9 -23.86 -19.41 -13.23
N ASP A 10 -24.37 -19.88 -14.37
CA ASP A 10 -23.72 -20.90 -15.19
C ASP A 10 -22.35 -20.43 -15.71
N ASP A 11 -22.22 -19.16 -16.09
CA ASP A 11 -20.96 -18.58 -16.55
C ASP A 11 -19.93 -18.42 -15.42
N ILE A 12 -20.40 -18.07 -14.20
CA ILE A 12 -19.55 -17.99 -13.00
C ILE A 12 -19.04 -19.38 -12.62
N GLU A 13 -19.90 -20.41 -12.65
CA GLU A 13 -19.51 -21.80 -12.38
C GLU A 13 -18.44 -22.27 -13.37
N LYS A 14 -18.62 -22.04 -14.67
CA LYS A 14 -17.60 -22.38 -15.69
C LYS A 14 -16.27 -21.67 -15.46
N ALA A 15 -16.32 -20.38 -15.11
CA ALA A 15 -15.11 -19.61 -14.81
C ALA A 15 -14.40 -20.15 -13.56
N TYR A 16 -15.15 -20.56 -12.55
CA TYR A 16 -14.62 -21.19 -11.34
C TYR A 16 -13.96 -22.54 -11.65
N GLU A 17 -14.63 -23.42 -12.41
CA GLU A 17 -14.08 -24.71 -12.82
C GLU A 17 -12.78 -24.58 -13.64
N SER A 18 -12.73 -23.61 -14.56
CA SER A 18 -11.51 -23.33 -15.33
C SER A 18 -10.36 -22.95 -14.40
N LYS A 19 -10.64 -22.13 -13.39
CA LYS A 19 -9.65 -21.70 -12.41
C LYS A 19 -9.19 -22.85 -11.51
N GLU A 20 -10.12 -23.68 -11.05
CA GLU A 20 -9.80 -24.86 -10.24
C GLU A 20 -8.87 -25.82 -10.99
N LYS A 21 -9.06 -26.00 -12.31
CA LYS A 21 -8.15 -26.79 -13.15
C LYS A 21 -6.76 -26.16 -13.31
N GLU A 22 -6.67 -24.84 -13.36
CA GLU A 22 -5.39 -24.13 -13.49
C GLU A 22 -4.55 -24.19 -12.21
N VAL A 23 -5.23 -24.05 -11.06
CA VAL A 23 -4.67 -23.96 -9.71
C VAL A 23 -4.42 -25.33 -9.08
N GLY A 24 -5.33 -26.28 -9.32
CA GLY A 24 -5.43 -27.56 -8.61
C GLY A 24 -6.43 -27.51 -7.46
N ASP A 25 -7.19 -28.60 -7.28
CA ASP A 25 -8.29 -28.70 -6.30
C ASP A 25 -7.84 -28.40 -4.87
N GLU A 26 -6.83 -29.11 -4.35
CA GLU A 26 -6.37 -28.92 -2.96
C GLU A 26 -5.88 -27.48 -2.69
N ALA A 27 -5.14 -26.91 -3.63
CA ALA A 27 -4.66 -25.53 -3.54
C ALA A 27 -5.83 -24.53 -3.60
N MET A 28 -6.85 -24.80 -4.42
CA MET A 28 -8.04 -23.97 -4.52
C MET A 28 -8.85 -23.99 -3.21
N ARG A 29 -9.09 -25.17 -2.61
CA ARG A 29 -9.76 -25.29 -1.29
C ARG A 29 -9.02 -24.54 -0.19
N TYR A 30 -7.69 -24.63 -0.19
CA TYR A 30 -6.87 -23.88 0.75
C TYR A 30 -7.01 -22.36 0.54
N LEU A 31 -6.99 -21.90 -0.72
CA LEU A 31 -7.17 -20.48 -1.06
C LEU A 31 -8.55 -19.97 -0.67
N GLU A 32 -9.62 -20.72 -0.95
CA GLU A 32 -10.98 -20.40 -0.50
C GLU A 32 -11.02 -20.13 1.00
N LYS A 33 -10.47 -21.06 1.79
CA LYS A 33 -10.41 -20.95 3.25
C LYS A 33 -9.62 -19.73 3.70
N VAL A 34 -8.42 -19.52 3.17
CA VAL A 34 -7.55 -18.41 3.57
C VAL A 34 -8.18 -17.07 3.20
N VAL A 35 -8.73 -16.94 1.99
CA VAL A 35 -9.38 -15.70 1.53
C VAL A 35 -10.61 -15.41 2.38
N MET A 36 -11.47 -16.40 2.63
CA MET A 36 -12.64 -16.21 3.50
C MET A 36 -12.25 -15.75 4.90
N LEU A 37 -11.31 -16.43 5.55
CA LEU A 37 -10.86 -16.07 6.89
C LEU A 37 -10.27 -14.66 6.93
N GLN A 38 -9.42 -14.29 5.97
CA GLN A 38 -8.80 -12.96 5.92
C GLN A 38 -9.84 -11.84 5.72
N VAL A 39 -10.82 -12.05 4.84
CA VAL A 39 -11.87 -11.06 4.59
C VAL A 39 -12.76 -10.90 5.82
N VAL A 40 -13.20 -12.01 6.42
CA VAL A 40 -14.03 -11.98 7.64
C VAL A 40 -13.29 -11.27 8.77
N ASP A 41 -12.03 -11.62 9.03
CA ASP A 41 -11.24 -10.98 10.09
C ASP A 41 -11.08 -9.47 9.87
N SER A 42 -10.80 -9.05 8.63
CA SER A 42 -10.64 -7.62 8.30
C SER A 42 -11.95 -6.87 8.52
N GLN A 43 -13.04 -7.36 7.92
CA GLN A 43 -14.36 -6.73 7.99
C GLN A 43 -14.90 -6.71 9.43
N TRP A 44 -14.65 -7.76 10.21
CA TRP A 44 -15.07 -7.83 11.61
C TRP A 44 -14.33 -6.82 12.49
N LYS A 45 -13.01 -6.67 12.32
CA LYS A 45 -12.23 -5.66 13.06
C LYS A 45 -12.71 -4.24 12.74
N ASP A 46 -12.94 -3.95 11.46
CA ASP A 46 -13.45 -2.65 11.04
C ASP A 46 -14.86 -2.40 11.59
N HIS A 47 -15.71 -3.43 11.63
CA HIS A 47 -17.04 -3.35 12.24
C HIS A 47 -16.96 -3.09 13.74
N LEU A 48 -16.11 -3.80 14.50
CA LEU A 48 -15.94 -3.56 15.93
C LEU A 48 -15.49 -2.12 16.22
N LEU A 49 -14.55 -1.58 15.44
CA LEU A 49 -14.13 -0.19 15.55
C LEU A 49 -15.29 0.78 15.25
N GLY A 50 -16.06 0.50 14.19
CA GLY A 50 -17.26 1.27 13.85
C GLY A 50 -18.33 1.23 14.95
N MET A 51 -18.50 0.07 15.59
CA MET A 51 -19.43 -0.12 16.71
C MET A 51 -19.01 0.67 17.95
N ASP A 52 -17.72 0.80 18.23
CA ASP A 52 -17.22 1.61 19.34
C ASP A 52 -17.47 3.11 19.10
N HIS A 53 -17.20 3.61 17.88
CA HIS A 53 -17.57 4.98 17.50
C HIS A 53 -19.08 5.24 17.56
N LEU A 54 -19.89 4.25 17.16
CA LEU A 54 -21.34 4.36 17.24
C LEU A 54 -21.80 4.53 18.70
N LYS A 55 -21.27 3.73 19.63
CA LYS A 55 -21.58 3.83 21.07
C LYS A 55 -21.22 5.20 21.64
N GLU A 56 -20.07 5.75 21.29
CA GLU A 56 -19.64 7.09 21.72
C GLU A 56 -20.59 8.20 21.22
N GLY A 57 -21.12 8.06 20.00
CA GLY A 57 -22.01 9.05 19.38
C GLY A 57 -23.47 9.03 19.86
N ILE A 58 -23.94 7.92 20.44
CA ILE A 58 -25.35 7.74 20.83
C ILE A 58 -25.78 8.61 22.01
N GLY A 59 -24.84 8.99 22.88
CA GLY A 59 -25.12 9.88 24.01
C GLY A 59 -25.72 11.23 23.58
N LEU A 60 -25.33 11.74 22.40
CA LEU A 60 -25.86 12.99 21.85
C LEU A 60 -27.26 12.84 21.22
N ARG A 61 -27.67 11.62 20.84
CA ARG A 61 -28.97 11.36 20.22
C ARG A 61 -30.11 11.21 21.22
N GLY A 62 -29.80 10.92 22.50
CA GLY A 62 -30.77 10.91 23.58
C GLY A 62 -31.45 12.27 23.83
N TYR A 63 -30.84 13.37 23.37
CA TYR A 63 -31.47 14.70 23.39
C TYR A 63 -32.72 14.80 22.47
N GLY A 64 -32.88 13.88 21.52
CA GLY A 64 -33.98 13.89 20.53
C GLY A 64 -35.26 13.15 20.94
N GLN A 65 -35.46 12.84 22.23
CA GLN A 65 -36.62 12.07 22.75
C GLN A 65 -36.81 10.67 22.15
N ARG A 66 -35.80 10.12 21.45
CA ARG A 66 -35.77 8.72 21.03
C ARG A 66 -34.94 7.90 22.00
N ASP A 67 -35.33 6.66 22.21
CA ASP A 67 -34.58 5.73 23.05
C ASP A 67 -33.19 5.45 22.42
N PRO A 68 -32.08 5.87 23.07
CA PRO A 68 -30.73 5.70 22.54
C PRO A 68 -30.38 4.23 22.25
N LEU A 69 -30.92 3.31 23.05
CA LEU A 69 -30.63 1.88 22.94
C LEU A 69 -31.35 1.25 21.74
N VAL A 70 -32.52 1.76 21.38
CA VAL A 70 -33.25 1.29 20.19
C VAL A 70 -32.54 1.76 18.92
N GLU A 71 -32.14 3.02 18.85
CA GLU A 71 -31.39 3.57 17.70
C GLU A 71 -30.03 2.87 17.54
N TYR A 72 -29.32 2.59 18.65
CA TYR A 72 -28.10 1.79 18.62
C TYR A 72 -28.33 0.43 17.95
N LYS A 73 -29.32 -0.33 18.42
CA LYS A 73 -29.59 -1.67 17.90
C LYS A 73 -29.92 -1.65 16.41
N LYS A 74 -30.69 -0.64 15.98
CA LYS A 74 -31.07 -0.50 14.58
C LYS A 74 -29.84 -0.20 13.71
N GLU A 75 -29.07 0.83 14.04
CA GLU A 75 -27.88 1.19 13.26
C GLU A 75 -26.78 0.12 13.32
N ALA A 76 -26.62 -0.55 14.46
CA ALA A 76 -25.72 -1.69 14.61
C ALA A 76 -26.11 -2.84 13.66
N PHE A 77 -27.40 -3.15 13.56
CA PHE A 77 -27.89 -4.20 12.70
C PHE A 77 -27.77 -3.85 11.21
N ASP A 78 -28.07 -2.59 10.85
CA ASP A 78 -27.93 -2.10 9.47
C ASP A 78 -26.46 -2.19 9.03
N THR A 79 -25.54 -1.70 9.86
CA THR A 79 -24.10 -1.77 9.56
C THR A 79 -23.55 -3.20 9.52
N PHE A 80 -24.05 -4.09 10.38
CA PHE A 80 -23.72 -5.52 10.34
C PHE A 80 -24.23 -6.21 9.06
N SER A 81 -25.45 -5.90 8.63
CA SER A 81 -26.04 -6.46 7.41
C SER A 81 -25.23 -6.04 6.19
N ASP A 82 -24.87 -4.76 6.12
CA ASP A 82 -24.00 -4.25 5.05
C ASP A 82 -22.60 -4.88 5.08
N MET A 83 -22.03 -5.10 6.26
CA MET A 83 -20.76 -5.82 6.40
C MET A 83 -20.86 -7.25 5.84
N SER A 84 -21.95 -7.96 6.14
CA SER A 84 -22.16 -9.34 5.66
C SER A 84 -22.24 -9.42 4.12
N VAL A 85 -22.93 -8.47 3.49
CA VAL A 85 -22.99 -8.37 2.02
C VAL A 85 -21.61 -8.01 1.42
N ARG A 86 -20.86 -7.12 2.08
CA ARG A 86 -19.50 -6.76 1.69
C ARG A 86 -18.55 -7.95 1.76
N ILE A 87 -18.61 -8.75 2.82
CA ILE A 87 -17.80 -9.98 2.96
C ILE A 87 -18.02 -10.90 1.77
N ALA A 88 -19.28 -11.22 1.43
CA ALA A 88 -19.59 -12.10 0.30
C ALA A 88 -19.02 -11.55 -1.02
N SER A 89 -19.24 -10.26 -1.27
CA SER A 89 -18.77 -9.60 -2.49
C SER A 89 -17.24 -9.56 -2.57
N GLU A 90 -16.55 -9.31 -1.46
CA GLU A 90 -15.09 -9.22 -1.40
C GLU A 90 -14.43 -10.59 -1.54
N VAL A 91 -15.00 -11.63 -0.93
CA VAL A 91 -14.54 -13.02 -1.10
C VAL A 91 -14.59 -13.42 -2.57
N VAL A 92 -15.73 -13.24 -3.24
CA VAL A 92 -15.89 -13.56 -4.67
C VAL A 92 -14.90 -12.76 -5.50
N ASN A 93 -14.83 -11.43 -5.31
CA ASN A 93 -13.90 -10.59 -6.07
C ASN A 93 -12.43 -11.00 -5.89
N ARG A 94 -12.00 -11.28 -4.65
CA ARG A 94 -10.62 -11.73 -4.38
C ARG A 94 -10.37 -13.09 -5.02
N LEU A 95 -11.28 -14.05 -4.85
CA LEU A 95 -11.14 -15.38 -5.43
C LEU A 95 -11.00 -15.32 -6.94
N PHE A 96 -11.79 -14.52 -7.65
CA PHE A 96 -11.68 -14.41 -9.11
C PHE A 96 -10.47 -13.60 -9.58
N ARG A 97 -9.97 -12.63 -8.80
CA ARG A 97 -8.79 -11.82 -9.17
C ARG A 97 -7.44 -12.46 -8.91
N ILE A 98 -7.34 -13.44 -8.00
CA ILE A 98 -6.06 -14.10 -7.68
C ILE A 98 -5.49 -14.76 -8.95
N GLN A 99 -4.27 -14.38 -9.33
CA GLN A 99 -3.51 -15.06 -10.38
C GLN A 99 -2.40 -15.86 -9.70
N ILE A 100 -2.38 -17.17 -9.90
CA ILE A 100 -1.31 -18.01 -9.34
C ILE A 100 -0.15 -18.01 -10.31
N ALA A 101 0.96 -17.39 -9.90
CA ALA A 101 2.21 -17.51 -10.63
C ALA A 101 2.69 -18.96 -10.54
N ARG A 102 2.60 -19.72 -11.64
CA ARG A 102 3.20 -21.06 -11.73
C ARG A 102 4.72 -20.96 -11.55
N GLY A 103 5.19 -21.41 -10.39
CA GLY A 103 6.34 -22.30 -10.23
C GLY A 103 7.76 -21.84 -10.57
N GLU A 104 8.01 -20.79 -11.35
CA GLU A 104 9.41 -20.37 -11.66
C GLU A 104 9.74 -18.91 -11.33
N GLU A 105 8.76 -18.00 -11.31
CA GLU A 105 9.04 -16.57 -11.09
C GLU A 105 8.78 -16.07 -9.66
N ALA A 106 8.04 -16.83 -8.84
CA ALA A 106 7.68 -16.44 -7.47
C ALA A 106 8.84 -16.61 -6.45
N HIS A 107 9.98 -17.15 -6.88
CA HIS A 107 11.23 -17.15 -6.14
C HIS A 107 12.24 -16.13 -6.67
N LYS A 108 11.79 -14.96 -7.13
CA LYS A 108 12.55 -13.75 -6.81
C LYS A 108 12.46 -13.56 -5.31
N LYS A 109 13.32 -14.29 -4.58
CA LYS A 109 13.69 -13.97 -3.20
C LYS A 109 13.79 -12.46 -3.18
N ILE A 110 12.90 -11.80 -2.45
CA ILE A 110 13.17 -10.47 -1.95
C ILE A 110 14.46 -10.71 -1.17
N THR A 111 15.59 -10.45 -1.81
CA THR A 111 16.82 -10.22 -1.10
C THR A 111 16.50 -8.92 -0.40
N LEU A 112 15.92 -9.05 0.80
CA LEU A 112 16.07 -8.06 1.85
C LEU A 112 17.58 -7.94 1.97
N ARG A 113 18.18 -7.09 1.13
CA ARG A 113 19.48 -6.53 1.44
C ARG A 113 19.22 -5.91 2.80
N PRO A 114 19.77 -6.46 3.90
CA PRO A 114 19.62 -5.80 5.16
C PRO A 114 20.12 -4.39 4.90
N ALA A 115 19.23 -3.40 5.00
CA ALA A 115 19.65 -2.02 4.99
C ALA A 115 20.69 -1.96 6.10
N LYS A 116 21.97 -1.77 5.75
CA LYS A 116 23.03 -1.63 6.73
C LYS A 116 22.70 -0.38 7.51
N ILE A 117 21.97 -0.54 8.61
CA ILE A 117 21.75 0.51 9.60
C ILE A 117 23.14 0.79 10.15
N ARG A 118 23.78 1.82 9.61
CA ARG A 118 25.03 2.35 10.14
C ARG A 118 24.67 3.07 11.44
N TYR A 119 24.74 2.35 12.54
CA TYR A 119 24.81 2.98 13.84
C TYR A 119 26.08 3.82 13.89
N ASN A 120 25.93 5.12 14.09
CA ASN A 120 27.04 6.04 14.26
C ASN A 120 27.57 5.88 15.70
N THR A 121 28.11 4.70 16.01
CA THR A 121 28.90 4.52 17.23
C THR A 121 30.29 5.08 16.93
N GLY A 122 30.62 6.18 17.60
CA GLY A 122 31.82 6.99 17.36
C GLY A 122 33.13 6.30 17.76
N ARG A 123 33.46 5.16 17.15
CA ARG A 123 34.77 4.53 17.23
C ARG A 123 35.15 3.87 15.90
N GLY A 124 35.87 4.65 15.09
CA GLY A 124 36.92 4.18 14.17
C GLY A 124 36.48 3.40 12.93
N GLY A 125 36.52 4.06 11.76
CA GLY A 125 36.60 3.37 10.47
C GLY A 125 36.15 4.21 9.27
N GLU A 126 37.13 4.75 8.54
CA GLU A 126 37.06 5.45 7.24
C GLU A 126 36.40 6.84 7.21
N LYS A 127 37.26 7.87 7.17
CA LYS A 127 36.87 9.25 6.90
C LYS A 127 36.33 9.34 5.46
N PRO A 128 35.13 9.89 5.22
CA PRO A 128 34.65 10.13 3.85
C PRO A 128 35.60 11.14 3.18
N GLN A 129 36.10 10.79 1.98
CA GLN A 129 36.90 11.71 1.17
C GLN A 129 36.02 12.91 0.80
N THR A 130 36.36 14.08 1.34
CA THR A 130 35.75 15.34 0.98
C THR A 130 36.10 15.68 -0.46
N VAL A 131 35.09 15.78 -1.33
CA VAL A 131 35.23 16.35 -2.67
C VAL A 131 35.74 17.79 -2.50
N VAL A 132 37.02 18.01 -2.80
CA VAL A 132 37.63 19.34 -2.78
C VAL A 132 36.99 20.15 -3.91
N LYS A 133 36.07 21.06 -3.58
CA LYS A 133 35.61 22.07 -4.53
C LYS A 133 36.82 22.83 -5.04
N SER A 134 36.99 22.88 -6.36
CA SER A 134 38.08 23.62 -7.00
C SER A 134 38.10 25.07 -6.52
N ARG A 135 39.31 25.57 -6.25
CA ARG A 135 39.56 26.91 -5.71
C ARG A 135 38.97 27.95 -6.66
N LYS A 136 38.01 28.76 -6.21
CA LYS A 136 37.46 29.86 -7.02
C LYS A 136 38.59 30.85 -7.34
N ILE A 137 38.85 31.06 -8.63
CA ILE A 137 39.87 32.00 -9.11
C ILE A 137 39.44 33.42 -8.75
N GLY A 138 40.28 34.13 -8.00
CA GLY A 138 40.04 35.49 -7.56
C GLY A 138 40.23 36.51 -8.68
N ARG A 139 39.56 37.66 -8.58
CA ARG A 139 39.56 38.71 -9.62
C ARG A 139 40.97 39.23 -9.98
N ASN A 140 41.93 39.15 -9.06
CA ASN A 140 43.31 39.61 -9.28
C ASN A 140 44.33 38.48 -9.51
N ASP A 141 43.90 37.21 -9.46
CA ASP A 141 44.80 36.06 -9.64
C ASP A 141 45.32 35.95 -11.09
N PRO A 142 46.44 35.25 -11.33
CA PRO A 142 46.91 34.96 -12.68
C PRO A 142 45.81 34.29 -13.50
N CYS A 143 45.57 34.78 -14.71
CA CYS A 143 44.49 34.29 -15.54
C CYS A 143 44.82 32.87 -16.06
N PRO A 144 43.92 31.89 -15.91
CA PRO A 144 44.18 30.48 -16.27
C PRO A 144 44.27 30.25 -17.79
N CYS A 145 43.97 31.23 -18.63
CA CYS A 145 44.10 31.14 -20.09
C CYS A 145 45.54 31.28 -20.60
N GLY A 146 46.53 31.41 -19.71
CA GLY A 146 47.94 31.49 -20.07
C GLY A 146 48.42 32.85 -20.57
N SER A 147 47.59 33.89 -20.50
CA SER A 147 47.91 35.24 -21.02
C SER A 147 48.93 36.03 -20.19
N GLY A 148 49.38 35.51 -19.04
CA GLY A 148 50.29 36.19 -18.11
C GLY A 148 49.70 37.40 -17.37
N LYS A 149 48.44 37.78 -17.62
CA LYS A 149 47.76 38.94 -17.03
C LYS A 149 46.87 38.53 -15.84
N LYS A 150 46.54 39.48 -14.96
CA LYS A 150 45.55 39.27 -13.87
C LYS A 150 44.15 39.01 -14.45
N TYR A 151 43.36 38.13 -13.83
CA TYR A 151 42.05 37.66 -14.34
C TYR A 151 41.10 38.81 -14.74
N LYS A 152 40.97 39.86 -13.93
CA LYS A 152 40.14 41.05 -14.24
C LYS A 152 40.54 41.83 -15.49
N LYS A 153 41.80 41.71 -15.92
CA LYS A 153 42.35 42.40 -17.10
C LYS A 153 42.41 41.47 -18.33
N CYS A 154 41.87 40.25 -18.22
CA CYS A 154 41.83 39.26 -19.31
C CYS A 154 40.44 38.62 -19.38
N CYS A 155 40.27 37.34 -19.02
CA CYS A 155 38.99 36.63 -19.15
C CYS A 155 37.87 37.16 -18.24
N GLY A 156 38.20 37.89 -17.18
CA GLY A 156 37.24 38.52 -16.25
C GLY A 156 36.99 40.00 -16.54
N MET A 157 37.35 40.50 -17.73
CA MET A 157 37.19 41.90 -18.11
C MET A 157 35.80 42.11 -18.74
N VAL A 158 34.92 42.81 -18.04
CA VAL A 158 33.64 43.28 -18.57
C VAL A 158 33.87 44.67 -19.13
N ARG A 159 33.75 44.85 -20.45
CA ARG A 159 33.78 46.18 -21.09
C ARG A 159 32.46 46.88 -20.79
N ALA A 160 32.53 48.13 -20.37
CA ALA A 160 31.41 49.06 -20.40
C ALA A 160 31.39 49.76 -21.76
#